data_AF-A0A959ET30-F1
#
_entry.id   AF-A0A959ET30-F1
#
_cell.length_a   1.000
_cell.length_b   1.000
_cell.length_c   1.000
_cell.angle_alpha   90.00
_cell.angle_beta   90.00
_cell.angle_gamma   90.00
#
_symmetry.space_group_name_H-M   'P 1'
#
loop_
_entity.id
_entity.type
_entity.pdbx_description
1 polymer ?
#
loop_
_entity_poly.entity_id
_entity_poly.type
_entity_poly.pdbx_seq_one_letter_code
_entity_poly.pdbx_strand_id
1 'polypeptide(L)'
;MFRNHLKIALRQLGRNKLFSTVNILGLSLGMAVVTLIALYLHNEFNYDRWMDQSELTYRVYRDWDGGGKVIWTPSRLAEKLMADYPEVQVATGLGPSGETLLEYAGQKRYIKETAAVDSTFFRTLALPFRYGDPQTALDQPNGMVISRQLAETIFGDKNPLGEVVRFGGE
;
A
#
# COMPACT_ATOMS: atom_id res chain seq x y z
N MET A 1 -6.30 3.43 -52.09
CA MET A 1 -7.72 3.06 -51.89
C MET A 1 -8.22 3.31 -50.47
N PHE A 2 -7.47 2.98 -49.40
CA PHE A 2 -7.83 3.24 -47.99
C PHE A 2 -8.30 4.68 -47.69
N ARG A 3 -7.57 5.69 -48.19
CA ARG A 3 -7.97 7.11 -48.08
C ARG A 3 -9.35 7.43 -48.65
N ASN A 4 -9.73 6.76 -49.75
CA ASN A 4 -11.01 6.99 -50.40
C ASN A 4 -12.15 6.34 -49.61
N HIS A 5 -11.96 5.11 -49.11
CA HIS A 5 -12.94 4.44 -48.25
C HIS A 5 -13.15 5.20 -46.93
N LEU A 6 -12.08 5.70 -46.29
CA LEU A 6 -12.18 6.50 -45.08
C LEU A 6 -12.96 7.82 -45.31
N LYS A 7 -12.69 8.50 -46.43
CA LYS A 7 -13.40 9.73 -46.82
C LYS A 7 -14.89 9.49 -47.07
N ILE A 8 -15.24 8.36 -47.70
CA ILE A 8 -16.63 7.97 -47.94
C ILE A 8 -17.34 7.63 -46.62
N ALA A 9 -16.70 6.89 -45.72
CA ALA A 9 -17.24 6.54 -44.40
C ALA A 9 -17.53 7.77 -43.53
N LEU A 10 -16.59 8.72 -43.44
CA LEU A 10 -16.77 9.97 -42.70
C LEU A 10 -17.91 10.83 -43.27
N ARG A 11 -18.06 10.87 -44.61
CA ARG A 11 -19.17 11.59 -45.25
C ARG A 11 -20.53 10.93 -44.97
N GLN A 12 -20.58 9.60 -44.93
CA GLN A 12 -21.79 8.84 -44.55
C GLN A 12 -22.18 9.12 -43.09
N LEU A 13 -21.20 9.09 -42.16
CA LEU A 13 -21.43 9.40 -40.74
C LEU A 13 -21.99 10.82 -40.55
N GLY A 14 -21.44 11.80 -41.27
CA GLY A 14 -21.93 13.19 -41.22
C GLY A 14 -23.30 13.41 -41.88
N ARG A 15 -23.72 12.55 -42.82
CA ARG A 15 -25.02 12.65 -43.50
C ARG A 15 -26.15 12.05 -42.66
N ASN A 16 -25.89 10.96 -41.93
CA ASN A 16 -26.85 10.28 -41.08
C ASN A 16 -26.56 10.54 -39.60
N LYS A 17 -26.63 11.81 -39.18
CA LYS A 17 -26.16 12.27 -37.85
C LYS A 17 -26.82 11.54 -36.68
N LEU A 18 -28.16 11.44 -36.65
CA LEU A 18 -28.87 10.80 -35.53
C LEU A 18 -28.47 9.32 -35.37
N PHE A 19 -28.55 8.55 -36.45
CA PHE A 19 -28.19 7.13 -36.45
C PHE A 19 -26.72 6.89 -36.07
N SER A 20 -25.82 7.71 -36.62
CA SER A 20 -24.39 7.59 -36.34
C SER A 20 -24.07 7.95 -34.88
N THR A 21 -24.68 9.01 -34.35
CA THR A 21 -24.50 9.43 -32.95
C THR A 21 -24.99 8.37 -31.98
N VAL A 22 -26.18 7.80 -32.18
CA VAL A 22 -26.72 6.76 -31.29
C VAL A 22 -25.81 5.52 -31.27
N ASN A 23 -25.36 5.06 -32.43
CA ASN A 23 -24.47 3.89 -32.52
C ASN A 23 -23.09 4.16 -31.90
N ILE A 24 -22.49 5.31 -32.20
CA ILE A 24 -21.17 5.67 -31.64
C ILE A 24 -21.27 5.81 -30.12
N LEU A 25 -22.30 6.48 -29.59
CA LEU A 25 -22.49 6.63 -28.15
C LEU A 25 -22.75 5.29 -27.46
N GLY A 26 -23.62 4.45 -28.03
CA GLY A 26 -23.89 3.12 -27.47
C GLY A 26 -22.64 2.24 -27.42
N LEU A 27 -21.87 2.21 -28.51
CA LEU A 27 -20.61 1.48 -28.57
C LEU A 27 -19.57 2.05 -27.60
N SER A 28 -19.41 3.38 -27.58
CA SER A 28 -18.43 4.04 -26.73
C SER A 28 -18.74 3.85 -25.25
N LEU A 29 -20.01 3.93 -24.86
CA LEU A 29 -20.44 3.69 -23.48
C LEU A 29 -20.23 2.22 -23.08
N GLY A 30 -20.57 1.27 -23.96
CA GLY A 30 -20.30 -0.15 -23.72
C GLY A 30 -18.80 -0.42 -23.54
N MET A 31 -17.95 0.14 -24.40
CA MET A 31 -16.50 0.04 -24.28
C MET A 31 -15.98 0.69 -22.99
N ALA A 32 -16.51 1.86 -22.60
CA ALA A 32 -16.12 2.54 -21.37
C ALA A 32 -16.42 1.69 -20.13
N VAL A 33 -17.63 1.13 -20.03
CA VAL A 33 -18.03 0.26 -18.92
C VAL A 33 -17.14 -0.97 -18.83
N VAL A 34 -16.91 -1.67 -19.95
CA VAL A 34 -16.03 -2.86 -19.97
C VAL A 34 -14.59 -2.50 -19.58
N THR A 35 -14.08 -1.35 -20.04
CA THR A 35 -12.73 -0.90 -19.70
C THR A 35 -12.61 -0.58 -18.21
N LEU A 36 -13.59 0.09 -17.62
CA LEU A 36 -13.61 0.40 -16.19
C LEU A 36 -13.64 -0.88 -15.35
N ILE A 37 -14.45 -1.88 -15.73
CA ILE A 37 -14.48 -3.18 -15.05
C ILE A 37 -13.14 -3.89 -15.20
N ALA A 38 -12.54 -3.89 -16.40
CA ALA A 38 -11.24 -4.51 -16.62
C ALA A 38 -10.13 -3.86 -15.78
N LEU A 39 -10.13 -2.53 -15.66
CA LEU A 39 -9.20 -1.79 -14.79
C LEU A 39 -9.41 -2.12 -13.31
N TYR A 40 -10.67 -2.21 -12.86
CA TYR A 40 -11.00 -2.61 -11.51
C TYR A 40 -10.47 -4.01 -11.19
N LEU A 41 -10.76 -4.99 -12.06
CA LEU A 41 -10.26 -6.36 -11.90
C LEU A 41 -8.74 -6.41 -11.93
N HIS A 42 -8.11 -5.67 -12.85
CA HIS A 42 -6.66 -5.59 -12.91
C HIS A 42 -6.07 -5.04 -11.61
N ASN A 43 -6.67 -4.01 -11.03
CA ASN A 43 -6.24 -3.49 -9.73
C ASN A 43 -6.41 -4.54 -8.62
N GLU A 44 -7.56 -5.21 -8.56
CA GLU A 44 -7.85 -6.23 -7.55
C GLU A 44 -6.85 -7.40 -7.60
N PHE A 45 -6.56 -7.94 -8.78
CA PHE A 45 -5.64 -9.06 -8.94
C PHE A 45 -4.16 -8.70 -8.73
N ASN A 46 -3.81 -7.42 -8.81
CA ASN A 46 -2.42 -6.94 -8.65
C ASN A 46 -2.20 -6.17 -7.34
N TYR A 47 -3.22 -6.04 -6.48
CA TYR A 47 -3.15 -5.19 -5.30
C TYR A 47 -2.02 -5.59 -4.34
N ASP A 48 -1.82 -6.90 -4.12
CA ASP A 48 -0.79 -7.40 -3.19
C ASP A 48 0.53 -7.81 -3.88
N ARG A 49 0.58 -7.80 -5.21
CA ARG A 49 1.72 -8.34 -5.99
C ARG A 49 2.99 -7.50 -5.93
N TRP A 50 2.95 -6.33 -5.31
CA TRP A 50 4.13 -5.50 -5.09
C TRP A 50 5.00 -6.03 -3.94
N MET A 51 4.46 -6.88 -3.06
CA MET A 51 5.21 -7.55 -2.00
C MET A 51 5.80 -8.85 -2.52
N ASP A 52 7.10 -9.06 -2.25
CA ASP A 52 7.69 -10.37 -2.48
C ASP A 52 7.00 -11.40 -1.57
N GLN A 53 6.77 -12.61 -2.09
CA GLN A 53 6.05 -13.68 -1.39
C GLN A 53 4.66 -13.30 -0.84
N SER A 54 3.95 -12.38 -1.51
CA SER A 54 2.60 -11.95 -1.11
C SER A 54 1.61 -13.11 -0.95
N GLU A 55 1.75 -14.16 -1.77
CA GLU A 55 0.90 -15.36 -1.73
C GLU A 55 1.10 -16.22 -0.47
N LEU A 56 2.25 -16.06 0.21
CA LEU A 56 2.62 -16.77 1.43
C LEU A 56 2.56 -15.87 2.67
N THR A 57 2.13 -14.62 2.51
CA THR A 57 2.03 -13.65 3.60
C THR A 57 0.58 -13.57 4.06
N TYR A 58 0.34 -13.92 5.33
CA TYR A 58 -1.01 -13.99 5.89
C TYR A 58 -1.20 -12.98 7.01
N ARG A 59 -2.40 -12.39 7.07
CA ARG A 59 -2.85 -11.58 8.20
C ARG A 59 -3.84 -12.37 9.05
N VAL A 60 -3.54 -12.50 10.34
CA VAL A 60 -4.39 -13.23 11.29
C VAL A 60 -5.49 -12.31 11.81
N TYR A 61 -6.72 -12.82 11.80
CA TYR A 61 -7.89 -12.16 12.38
C TYR A 61 -8.46 -13.03 13.50
N ARG A 62 -9.00 -12.38 14.53
CA ARG A 62 -9.77 -13.06 15.58
C ARG A 62 -11.24 -13.04 15.20
N ASP A 63 -11.92 -14.18 15.31
CA ASP A 63 -13.38 -14.22 15.22
C ASP A 63 -13.99 -13.66 16.51
N TRP A 64 -15.03 -12.85 16.39
CA TRP A 64 -15.77 -12.28 17.50
C TRP A 64 -17.15 -12.89 17.50
N ASP A 65 -17.57 -13.43 18.65
CA ASP A 65 -18.81 -14.21 18.83
C ASP A 65 -20.10 -13.53 18.30
N GLY A 66 -20.06 -12.22 18.04
CA GLY A 66 -21.10 -11.45 17.37
C GLY A 66 -21.09 -11.49 15.83
N GLY A 67 -20.30 -12.36 15.19
CA GLY A 67 -20.29 -12.58 13.74
C GLY A 67 -19.35 -11.65 12.95
N GLY A 68 -18.26 -11.19 13.56
CA GLY A 68 -17.31 -10.26 12.94
C GLY A 68 -15.86 -10.67 13.10
N LYS A 69 -15.02 -10.35 12.11
CA LYS A 69 -13.56 -10.50 12.21
C LYS A 69 -12.95 -9.21 12.77
N VAL A 70 -12.14 -9.34 13.81
CA VAL A 70 -11.39 -8.22 14.38
C VAL A 70 -9.90 -8.38 14.15
N ILE A 71 -9.23 -7.25 13.91
CA ILE A 71 -7.79 -7.17 13.66
C ILE A 71 -6.96 -7.26 14.95
N TRP A 72 -7.61 -7.22 16.11
CA TRP A 72 -6.96 -7.23 17.42
C TRP A 72 -6.67 -8.66 17.86
N THR A 73 -5.41 -9.04 17.82
CA THR A 73 -4.90 -10.32 18.29
C THR A 73 -4.07 -10.16 19.58
N PRO A 74 -3.90 -11.23 20.39
CA PRO A 74 -3.02 -11.18 21.55
C PRO A 74 -1.58 -10.81 21.14
N SER A 75 -0.91 -9.97 21.92
CA SER A 75 0.44 -9.46 21.61
C SER A 75 1.51 -10.54 21.45
N ARG A 76 1.34 -11.69 22.12
CA ARG A 76 2.24 -12.84 22.07
C ARG A 76 1.92 -13.82 20.93
N LEU A 77 0.91 -13.54 20.10
CA LEU A 77 0.47 -14.48 19.06
C LEU A 77 1.57 -14.75 18.03
N ALA A 78 2.28 -13.72 17.56
CA ALA A 78 3.36 -13.90 16.58
C ALA A 78 4.47 -14.82 17.10
N GLU A 79 4.93 -14.60 18.34
CA GLU A 79 5.92 -15.44 19.02
C GLU A 79 5.45 -16.88 19.15
N LYS A 80 4.18 -17.07 19.55
CA LYS A 80 3.57 -18.40 19.68
C LYS A 80 3.44 -19.13 18.34
N LEU A 81 3.04 -18.43 17.28
CA LEU A 81 2.92 -19.02 15.96
C LEU A 81 4.28 -19.53 15.46
N MET A 82 5.36 -18.75 15.61
CA MET A 82 6.70 -19.19 15.23
C MET A 82 7.23 -20.35 16.08
N ALA A 83 6.84 -20.41 17.36
CA ALA A 83 7.31 -21.47 18.27
C ALA A 83 6.57 -22.80 18.08
N ASP A 84 5.25 -22.74 17.88
CA ASP A 84 4.38 -23.92 17.89
C ASP A 84 4.20 -24.51 16.46
N TYR A 85 4.47 -23.72 15.40
CA TYR A 85 4.25 -24.11 13.99
C TYR A 85 5.52 -23.90 13.14
N PRO A 86 6.27 -24.96 12.81
CA PRO A 86 7.50 -24.87 12.01
C PRO A 86 7.32 -24.28 10.60
N GLU A 87 6.11 -24.35 10.04
CA GLU A 87 5.76 -23.74 8.76
C GLU A 87 5.73 -22.20 8.80
N VAL A 88 5.60 -21.59 9.99
CA VAL A 88 5.64 -20.15 10.19
C VAL A 88 7.10 -19.70 10.30
N GLN A 89 7.70 -19.38 9.15
CA GLN A 89 9.11 -18.95 9.08
C GLN A 89 9.38 -17.66 9.86
N VAL A 90 8.46 -16.70 9.79
CA VAL A 90 8.55 -15.43 10.49
C VAL A 90 7.15 -14.84 10.71
N ALA A 91 6.93 -14.21 11.86
CA ALA A 91 5.70 -13.49 12.19
C ALA A 91 6.05 -12.21 12.94
N THR A 92 5.19 -11.19 12.82
CA THR A 92 5.36 -9.86 13.42
C THR A 92 4.04 -9.34 13.97
N GLY A 93 4.10 -8.54 15.03
CA GLY A 93 2.98 -7.75 15.52
C GLY A 93 2.94 -6.36 14.88
N LEU A 94 1.74 -5.88 14.54
CA LEU A 94 1.51 -4.51 14.06
C LEU A 94 0.48 -3.80 14.95
N GLY A 95 0.92 -2.73 15.62
CA GLY A 95 0.07 -1.91 16.48
C GLY A 95 -0.07 -0.49 15.94
N PRO A 96 -1.12 -0.16 15.17
CA PRO A 96 -1.36 1.21 14.72
C PRO A 96 -1.52 2.15 15.91
N SER A 97 -0.77 3.26 15.91
CA SER A 97 -0.73 4.22 17.02
C SER A 97 -1.42 5.56 16.69
N GLY A 98 -1.86 5.74 15.44
CA GLY A 98 -2.59 6.92 14.99
C GLY A 98 -1.70 8.15 14.82
N GLU A 99 -2.30 9.34 14.98
CA GLU A 99 -1.58 10.61 14.81
C GLU A 99 -0.67 10.90 16.00
N THR A 100 0.64 11.02 15.75
CA THR A 100 1.65 11.27 16.79
C THR A 100 2.50 12.48 16.46
N LEU A 101 2.87 13.28 17.46
CA LEU A 101 3.78 14.41 17.31
C LEU A 101 5.22 13.92 17.15
N LEU A 102 5.89 14.36 16.10
CA LEU A 102 7.32 14.21 15.89
C LEU A 102 7.99 15.58 15.93
N GLU A 103 9.09 15.69 16.67
CA GLU A 103 9.90 16.90 16.78
C GLU A 103 11.36 16.63 16.44
N TYR A 104 11.93 17.49 15.58
CA TYR A 104 13.35 17.47 15.21
C TYR A 104 13.85 18.90 15.05
N ALA A 105 14.98 19.24 15.69
CA ALA A 105 15.60 20.57 15.62
C ALA A 105 14.62 21.76 15.86
N GLY A 106 13.67 21.59 16.78
CA GLY A 106 12.63 22.59 17.10
C GLY A 106 11.45 22.65 16.11
N GLN A 107 11.50 21.88 15.01
CA GLN A 107 10.37 21.73 14.09
C GLN A 107 9.44 20.62 14.60
N LYS A 108 8.16 20.96 14.74
CA LYS A 108 7.10 20.06 15.25
C LYS A 108 6.14 19.69 14.13
N ARG A 109 5.79 18.41 14.03
CA ARG A 109 4.87 17.92 13.02
C ARG A 109 4.06 16.71 13.50
N TYR A 110 2.78 16.70 13.19
CA TYR A 110 1.92 15.54 13.41
C TYR A 110 2.03 14.55 12.25
N ILE A 111 2.32 13.29 12.59
CA ILE A 111 2.44 12.17 11.67
C ILE A 111 1.22 11.28 11.85
N LYS A 112 0.36 11.22 10.83
CA LYS A 112 -0.95 10.56 10.90
C LYS A 112 -0.90 9.04 10.93
N GLU A 113 0.08 8.48 10.24
CA GLU A 113 0.21 7.04 10.02
C GLU A 113 1.46 6.54 10.72
N THR A 114 1.28 6.15 11.98
CA THR A 114 2.34 5.55 12.79
C THR A 114 1.89 4.17 13.27
N ALA A 115 2.85 3.27 13.39
CA ALA A 115 2.62 1.95 13.93
C ALA A 115 3.83 1.48 14.74
N ALA A 116 3.56 0.87 15.88
CA ALA A 116 4.54 0.11 16.63
C ALA A 116 4.65 -1.30 16.01
N VAL A 117 5.89 -1.72 15.78
CA VAL A 117 6.25 -3.00 15.19
C VAL A 117 7.47 -3.57 15.91
N ASP A 118 7.74 -4.85 15.73
CA ASP A 118 8.90 -5.54 16.29
C ASP A 118 10.05 -5.69 15.26
N SER A 119 11.16 -6.30 15.69
CA SER A 119 12.34 -6.53 14.86
C SER A 119 12.12 -7.48 13.68
N THR A 120 11.04 -8.26 13.67
CA THR A 120 10.74 -9.18 12.56
C THR A 120 9.92 -8.51 11.46
N PHE A 121 9.42 -7.28 11.66
CA PHE A 121 8.51 -6.63 10.72
C PHE A 121 9.02 -6.57 9.28
N PHE A 122 10.24 -6.09 9.08
CA PHE A 122 10.83 -5.98 7.73
C PHE A 122 11.38 -7.31 7.19
N ARG A 123 11.44 -8.36 8.03
CA ARG A 123 11.67 -9.74 7.59
C ARG A 123 10.38 -10.37 7.06
N THR A 124 9.25 -10.07 7.68
CA THR A 124 7.92 -10.48 7.22
C THR A 124 7.45 -9.68 6.01
N LEU A 125 7.70 -8.36 6.01
CA LEU A 125 7.30 -7.42 4.96
C LEU A 125 8.55 -6.77 4.36
N ALA A 126 9.06 -7.38 3.29
CA ALA A 126 10.26 -6.90 2.60
C ALA A 126 9.97 -5.57 1.88
N LEU A 127 10.30 -4.46 2.54
CA LEU A 127 10.21 -3.11 1.98
C LEU A 127 11.60 -2.63 1.52
N PRO A 128 11.69 -1.90 0.39
CA PRO A 128 12.97 -1.39 -0.09
C PRO A 128 13.49 -0.23 0.77
N PHE A 129 14.73 -0.34 1.24
CA PHE A 129 15.38 0.70 2.05
C PHE A 129 16.30 1.58 1.19
N ARG A 130 16.24 2.90 1.41
CA ARG A 130 17.20 3.85 0.80
C ARG A 130 18.48 3.97 1.62
N TYR A 131 18.34 3.93 2.95
CA TYR A 131 19.44 4.03 3.92
C TYR A 131 19.20 3.04 5.06
N GLY A 132 20.27 2.51 5.65
CA GLY A 132 20.21 1.52 6.72
C GLY A 132 20.04 0.08 6.21
N ASP A 133 19.90 -0.85 7.15
CA ASP A 133 19.73 -2.29 6.89
C ASP A 133 18.37 -2.76 7.42
N PRO A 134 17.45 -3.26 6.57
CA PRO A 134 16.14 -3.74 7.00
C PRO A 134 16.21 -4.91 8.00
N GLN A 135 17.30 -5.68 8.03
CA GLN A 135 17.45 -6.83 8.94
C GLN A 135 17.72 -6.41 10.38
N THR A 136 18.33 -5.24 10.57
CA THR A 136 18.77 -4.76 11.89
C THR A 136 18.14 -3.43 12.30
N ALA A 137 17.35 -2.81 11.43
CA ALA A 137 16.79 -1.47 11.62
C ALA A 137 15.98 -1.31 12.92
N LEU A 138 15.38 -2.40 13.41
CA LEU A 138 14.49 -2.43 14.57
C LEU A 138 14.99 -3.36 15.69
N ASP A 139 16.29 -3.72 15.70
CA ASP A 139 16.88 -4.53 16.77
C ASP A 139 17.12 -3.73 18.05
N GLN A 140 17.29 -2.41 17.92
CA GLN A 140 17.48 -1.51 19.05
C GLN A 140 16.15 -0.95 19.54
N PRO A 141 15.95 -0.83 20.87
CA PRO A 141 14.78 -0.16 21.41
C PRO A 141 14.72 1.28 20.91
N ASN A 142 13.50 1.78 20.68
CA ASN A 142 13.24 3.12 20.16
C ASN A 142 13.82 3.41 18.77
N GLY A 143 14.21 2.38 18.01
CA GLY A 143 14.50 2.51 16.59
C GLY A 143 13.24 2.94 15.82
N MET A 144 13.42 3.83 14.85
CA MET A 144 12.34 4.33 14.00
C MET A 144 12.75 4.23 12.54
N VAL A 145 11.87 3.64 11.72
CA VAL A 145 11.97 3.68 10.26
C VAL A 145 10.92 4.63 9.74
N ILE A 146 11.34 5.56 8.88
CA ILE A 146 10.49 6.59 8.29
C ILE A 146 10.42 6.44 6.78
N SER A 147 9.28 6.83 6.20
CA SER A 147 9.13 6.87 4.74
C SER A 147 10.06 7.90 4.11
N ARG A 148 10.39 7.71 2.82
CA ARG A 148 11.19 8.69 2.06
C ARG A 148 10.59 10.09 2.12
N GLN A 149 9.28 10.20 1.92
CA GLN A 149 8.59 11.48 1.93
C GLN A 149 8.69 12.17 3.30
N LEU A 150 8.58 11.39 4.39
CA LEU A 150 8.73 11.92 5.73
C LEU A 150 10.18 12.38 6.00
N ALA A 151 11.15 11.58 5.57
CA ALA A 151 12.58 11.91 5.68
C ALA A 151 12.91 13.21 4.93
N GLU A 152 12.47 13.36 3.68
CA GLU A 152 12.69 14.57 2.88
C GLU A 152 12.04 15.81 3.50
N THR A 153 10.90 15.62 4.16
CA THR A 153 10.19 16.72 4.80
C THR A 153 10.86 17.21 6.09
N ILE A 154 11.47 16.31 6.86
CA ILE A 154 12.10 16.64 8.15
C ILE A 154 13.59 16.99 7.99
N PHE A 155 14.30 16.22 7.17
CA PHE A 155 15.75 16.26 7.02
C PHE A 155 16.21 16.88 5.69
N GLY A 156 15.28 17.18 4.77
CA GLY A 156 15.62 17.62 3.42
C GLY A 156 16.38 16.53 2.66
N ASP A 157 17.47 16.90 1.99
CA ASP A 157 18.32 15.97 1.25
C ASP A 157 19.37 15.25 2.14
N LYS A 158 19.36 15.51 3.46
CA LYS A 158 20.31 14.89 4.40
C LYS A 158 19.94 13.42 4.63
N ASN A 159 20.96 12.56 4.77
CA ASN A 159 20.78 11.20 5.24
C ASN A 159 20.31 11.21 6.71
N PRO A 160 19.12 10.66 7.05
CA PRO A 160 18.56 10.69 8.40
C PRO A 160 19.12 9.60 9.32
N LEU A 161 19.98 8.70 8.83
CA LEU A 161 20.47 7.58 9.61
C LEU A 161 21.28 8.05 10.84
N GLY A 162 20.89 7.57 12.03
CA GLY A 162 21.53 7.90 13.30
C GLY A 162 21.08 9.23 13.93
N GLU A 163 20.14 9.94 13.30
CA GLU A 163 19.55 11.15 13.87
C GLU A 163 18.56 10.80 14.99
N VAL A 164 18.49 11.68 15.99
CA VAL A 164 17.55 11.54 17.12
C VAL A 164 16.39 12.49 16.94
N VAL A 165 15.18 11.96 17.03
CA VAL A 165 13.92 12.72 17.02
C VAL A 165 13.17 12.50 18.32
N ARG A 166 12.35 13.47 18.73
CA ARG A 166 11.41 13.29 19.83
C ARG A 166 10.07 12.84 19.27
N PHE A 167 9.44 11.86 19.90
CA PHE A 167 8.24 11.21 19.38
C PHE A 167 7.20 11.07 20.50
N GLY A 168 5.97 11.51 20.26
CA GLY A 168 4.91 11.48 21.26
C GLY A 168 5.05 12.52 22.38
N GLY A 169 5.99 13.46 22.28
CA GLY A 169 6.26 14.45 23.31
C GLY A 169 7.28 14.00 24.38
N GLU A 170 7.80 12.78 24.26
CA GLU A 170 8.96 12.28 25.00
C GLU A 170 10.24 12.60 24.20
#